data_AF-X1C1A8-F1
#
_entry.id   AF-X1C1A8-F1
#
_cell.length_a   1.000
_cell.length_b   1.000
_cell.length_c   1.000
_cell.angle_alpha   90.00
_cell.angle_beta   90.00
_cell.angle_gamma   90.00
#
_symmetry.space_group_name_H-M   'P 1'
#
loop_
_entity.id
_entity.type
_entity.pdbx_description
1 polymer ?
#
loop_
_entity_poly.entity_id
_entity_poly.type
_entity_poly.pdbx_seq_one_letter_code
_entity_poly.pdbx_strand_id
1 'polypeptide(L)' 'MDSTLYSDFQLGMIQTETEKAYFASIFKLTDDPVWIPKSVVEPKTMKLKKWFINQLQHELKTNKQTTLADYFK' A
#
# COMPACT_ATOMS: atom_id res chain seq x y z
N MET A 1 -6.60 15.75 -17.80
CA MET A 1 -6.15 14.49 -17.16
C MET A 1 -6.33 14.68 -15.67
N ASP A 2 -7.23 13.91 -15.04
CA ASP A 2 -7.57 14.05 -13.63
C ASP A 2 -6.40 13.58 -12.75
N SER A 3 -5.63 14.54 -12.24
CA SER A 3 -4.53 14.31 -11.29
C SER A 3 -5.01 13.81 -9.92
N THR A 4 -6.32 13.67 -9.72
CA THR A 4 -6.98 13.33 -8.45
C THR A 4 -7.06 11.82 -8.19
N LEU A 5 -6.87 10.96 -9.19
CA LEU A 5 -7.06 9.52 -9.07
C LEU A 5 -5.89 8.80 -8.36
N TYR A 6 -4.67 9.28 -8.56
CA TYR A 6 -3.45 8.69 -8.03
C TYR A 6 -2.89 9.52 -6.88
N SER A 7 -2.23 8.83 -5.96
CA SER A 7 -1.51 9.44 -4.84
C SER A 7 -0.10 9.88 -5.27
N ASP A 8 0.57 10.59 -4.37
CA ASP A 8 1.99 10.88 -4.49
C ASP A 8 2.88 9.70 -4.07
N PHE A 9 2.29 8.60 -3.59
CA PHE A 9 3.01 7.38 -3.22
C PHE A 9 3.23 6.49 -4.43
N GLN A 10 4.38 5.82 -4.43
CA GLN A 10 4.83 4.95 -5.51
C GLN A 10 5.21 3.57 -4.98
N LEU A 11 5.04 2.58 -5.86
CA LEU A 11 5.59 1.26 -5.66
C LEU A 11 7.11 1.36 -5.49
N GLY A 12 7.62 0.77 -4.42
CA GLY A 12 9.04 0.68 -4.13
C GLY A 12 9.65 -0.59 -4.72
N MET A 13 10.56 -1.20 -3.97
CA MET A 13 11.26 -2.42 -4.39
C MET A 13 10.30 -3.60 -4.40
N ILE A 14 10.15 -4.24 -5.57
CA ILE A 14 9.35 -5.46 -5.75
C ILE A 14 10.21 -6.66 -5.35
N GLN A 15 9.76 -7.43 -4.37
CA GLN A 15 10.43 -8.68 -3.98
C GLN A 15 9.91 -9.88 -4.77
N THR A 16 8.59 -9.93 -5.00
CA THR A 16 7.97 -10.95 -5.84
C THR A 16 6.68 -10.41 -6.46
N GLU A 17 6.17 -11.07 -7.49
CA GLU A 17 4.90 -10.73 -8.11
C GLU A 17 4.09 -11.97 -8.48
N THR A 18 2.78 -11.80 -8.51
CA THR A 18 1.81 -12.76 -9.04
C THR A 18 1.14 -12.15 -10.27
N GLU A 19 0.26 -12.90 -10.91
CA GLU A 19 -0.58 -12.35 -12.00
C GLU A 19 -1.40 -11.13 -11.56
N LYS A 20 -1.78 -11.06 -10.27
CA LYS A 20 -2.76 -10.08 -9.77
C LYS A 20 -2.19 -9.03 -8.81
N ALA A 21 -1.02 -9.27 -8.22
CA ALA A 21 -0.45 -8.39 -7.21
C ALA A 21 1.09 -8.37 -7.23
N TYR A 22 1.65 -7.27 -6.73
CA TYR A 22 3.06 -7.15 -6.36
C TYR A 22 3.21 -7.39 -4.86
N PHE A 23 4.30 -8.02 -4.45
CA PHE A 23 4.76 -7.99 -3.07
C PHE A 23 5.95 -7.03 -3.00
N ALA A 24 5.68 -5.82 -2.54
CA ALA A 24 6.62 -4.71 -2.63
C ALA A 24 6.43 -3.71 -1.48
N SER A 25 7.46 -2.95 -1.16
CA SER A 25 7.33 -1.79 -0.26
C SER A 25 6.65 -0.62 -0.96
N ILE A 26 6.09 0.31 -0.19
CA ILE A 26 5.56 1.58 -0.69
C ILE A 26 6.47 2.70 -0.20
N PHE A 27 7.06 3.44 -1.13
CA PHE A 27 8.06 4.46 -0.81
C PHE A 27 7.48 5.49 0.17
N LYS A 28 8.18 5.70 1.30
CA LYS A 28 7.77 6.63 2.39
C LYS A 28 6.45 6.27 3.10
N LEU A 29 5.93 5.05 2.94
CA LEU A 29 4.71 4.62 3.63
C LEU A 29 4.89 3.31 4.40
N THR A 30 5.51 2.31 3.79
CA THR A 30 5.79 1.03 4.44
C THR A 30 7.27 0.71 4.37
N ASP A 31 7.86 0.35 5.51
CA ASP A 31 9.23 -0.16 5.57
C ASP A 31 9.27 -1.62 5.11
N ASP A 32 8.24 -2.39 5.50
CA ASP A 32 8.06 -3.78 5.08
C ASP A 32 7.28 -3.90 3.76
N PRO A 33 7.56 -4.96 2.96
CA PRO A 33 6.80 -5.27 1.76
C PRO A 33 5.36 -5.69 2.11
N VAL A 34 4.42 -5.24 1.30
CA VAL A 34 2.99 -5.56 1.41
C VAL A 34 2.45 -6.05 0.07
N TRP A 35 1.33 -6.76 0.10
CA TRP A 35 0.63 -7.17 -1.12
C TRP A 35 -0.15 -5.99 -1.71
N ILE A 36 0.20 -5.63 -2.95
CA ILE A 36 -0.33 -4.48 -3.67
C ILE A 36 -0.97 -4.96 -4.97
N PRO A 37 -2.29 -4.86 -5.12
CA PRO A 37 -2.97 -5.29 -6.36
C PRO A 37 -2.45 -4.51 -7.58
N LYS A 38 -2.17 -5.19 -8.70
CA LYS A 38 -1.72 -4.53 -9.94
C LYS A 38 -2.75 -3.51 -10.46
N SER A 39 -4.03 -3.74 -10.16
CA SER A 39 -5.14 -2.84 -10.51
C SER A 39 -5.13 -1.48 -9.81
N VAL A 40 -4.34 -1.32 -8.74
CA VAL A 40 -4.17 -0.05 -8.02
C VAL A 40 -2.88 0.68 -8.40
N VAL A 41 -2.03 0.07 -9.22
CA VAL A 41 -0.76 0.64 -9.68
C VAL A 41 -0.96 1.26 -11.06
N GLU A 42 -0.50 2.50 -11.25
CA GLU A 42 -0.39 3.10 -12.56
C GLU A 42 0.81 2.49 -13.30
N PRO A 43 0.62 1.77 -14.44
CA PRO A 43 1.72 1.06 -15.10
C PRO A 43 2.86 1.95 -15.60
N LYS A 44 2.60 3.23 -15.85
CA LYS A 44 3.59 4.18 -16.41
C LYS A 44 4.47 4.84 -15.36
N THR A 45 3.91 5.12 -14.18
CA THR A 45 4.59 5.93 -13.14
C THR A 45 4.80 5.16 -11.85
N MET A 46 4.24 3.94 -11.76
CA MET A 46 4.18 3.12 -10.56
C MET A 46 3.49 3.81 -9.37
N LYS A 47 2.74 4.90 -9.62
CA LYS A 47 1.92 5.57 -8.61
C LYS A 47 0.75 4.71 -8.19
N LEU A 48 0.38 4.83 -6.92
CA LEU A 48 -0.73 4.05 -6.34
C LEU A 48 -2.01 4.87 -6.32
N LYS A 49 -3.16 4.23 -6.56
CA LYS A 49 -4.47 4.88 -6.47
C LYS A 49 -4.69 5.49 -5.09
N LYS A 50 -5.23 6.71 -5.05
CA LYS A 50 -5.38 7.49 -3.83
C LYS A 50 -6.26 6.80 -2.78
N TRP A 51 -7.36 6.17 -3.21
CA TRP A 51 -8.24 5.45 -2.29
C TRP A 51 -7.54 4.27 -1.60
N PHE A 52 -6.64 3.57 -2.29
CA PHE A 52 -5.92 2.43 -1.74
C PHE A 52 -4.95 2.88 -0.66
N ILE A 53 -4.21 3.97 -0.91
CA ILE A 53 -3.33 4.58 0.09
C ILE A 53 -4.12 5.03 1.32
N ASN A 54 -5.26 5.69 1.13
CA ASN A 54 -6.07 6.15 2.26
C ASN A 54 -6.54 4.96 3.13
N GLN A 55 -6.96 3.86 2.50
CA GLN A 55 -7.32 2.65 3.21
C GLN A 55 -6.13 2.04 3.95
N LEU A 56 -4.98 1.90 3.28
CA LEU A 56 -3.78 1.34 3.89
C LEU A 56 -3.27 2.18 5.07
N GLN A 57 -3.27 3.51 4.95
CA GLN A 57 -2.92 4.41 6.05
C GLN A 57 -3.88 4.28 7.23
N HIS A 58 -5.18 4.09 6.95
CA HIS A 58 -6.17 3.82 8.00
C HIS A 58 -5.85 2.51 8.71
N GLU A 59 -5.63 1.42 7.98
CA GLU A 59 -5.27 0.11 8.54
C GLU A 59 -3.96 0.15 9.34
N LEU A 60 -2.92 0.81 8.83
CA LEU A 60 -1.64 0.97 9.54
C LEU A 60 -1.80 1.76 10.85
N LYS A 61 -2.68 2.76 10.87
CA LYS A 61 -2.98 3.54 12.07
C LYS A 61 -3.78 2.72 13.09
N THR A 62 -4.76 1.94 12.63
CA THR A 62 -5.62 1.10 13.48
C THR A 62 -4.85 -0.11 14.02
N ASN A 63 -3.99 -0.75 13.22
CA ASN A 63 -3.13 -1.86 13.63
C ASN A 63 -2.02 -1.42 14.61
N LYS A 64 -1.56 -0.17 14.56
CA LYS A 64 -0.69 0.40 15.60
C LYS A 64 -1.43 0.63 16.93
N GLN A 65 -2.77 0.70 16.94
CA GLN A 65 -3.58 0.75 18.16
C GLN A 65 -3.98 -0.63 18.69
N THR A 66 -3.99 -1.66 17.85
CA THR A 66 -4.08 -3.07 18.27
C THR A 66 -2.70 -3.62 18.63
N THR A 67 -1.95 -2.86 19.43
CA THR A 67 -0.75 -3.37 20.09
C THR A 67 -1.17 -4.36 21.18
N LEU A 68 -1.27 -5.64 20.81
CA LEU A 68 -1.01 -6.85 21.61
C LEU A 68 -1.76 -7.09 22.94
N ALA A 69 -2.49 -6.12 23.49
CA ALA A 69 -3.21 -6.26 24.76
C ALA A 69 -4.61 -6.89 24.60
N ASP A 70 -5.23 -6.79 23.43
CA ASP A 70 -6.59 -7.31 23.20
C ASP A 70 -6.63 -8.76 22.69
N TYR A 71 -5.48 -9.37 22.37
CA TYR A 71 -5.40 -10.79 21.99
C TYR A 71 -5.22 -11.74 23.19
N PHE A 72 -4.96 -11.21 24.39
CA PHE A 72 -4.73 -11.98 25.62
C PHE A 72 -5.74 -11.64 26.74
N LYS A 73 -6.93 -11.12 26.41
CA LYS A 73 -8.01 -10.93 27.38
C LYS A 73 -9.13 -11.94 27.19
#